data_AF-A0A1V5WU60-F1
#
_entry.id   AF-A0A1V5WU60-F1
#
_cell.length_a   1.000
_cell.length_b   1.000
_cell.length_c   1.000
_cell.angle_alpha   90.00
_cell.angle_beta   90.00
_cell.angle_gamma   90.00
#
_symmetry.space_group_name_H-M   'P 1'
#
loop_
_entity.id
_entity.type
_entity.pdbx_description
1 polymer ?
#
loop_
_entity_poly.entity_id
_entity_poly.type
_entity_poly.pdbx_seq_one_letter_code
_entity_poly.pdbx_strand_id
1 'polypeptide(L)'
;MRAYDIFVKPEMEGHFFNENWFYGAPDRAVHMEGRVSYTPNNLHRAGRDKLVGNKGKLDMFMGTCTPPNAEGMVSLSMGVVVEREMIDAARTVILEVNRNLPWTDGDTVIPISMVDHFVENDSLLVQVPQTEPSETEEQIGRHVAQYIEDGCTVQLGIGGMPTALADFISDRRHLGIHSELLVDGVYKLYESGAVDNSRKTLHPGKFVAVFAIGTQPLYDFMNASPDVLLMRGSYVNDPYVVAKNHKMISINTAIQVDVMGQVCSQSIGTRHFSGTGGQLDTHRGAQMSEGGRGIIALRSTAKNGTISTIVPTLAPGSGVTVPSQDVDTIVTEFGSAELRGLSVRNRMEALIRIAHPDFRESIREESHRLGIVPDKRYF
;
A
#
# COMPACT_ATOMS: atom_id res chain seq x y z
N MET A 1 16.04 -4.94 10.82
CA MET A 1 15.26 -6.13 10.44
C MET A 1 16.26 -7.27 10.20
N ARG A 2 16.09 -8.42 10.86
CA ARG A 2 16.93 -9.61 10.57
C ARG A 2 16.64 -10.07 9.14
N ALA A 3 17.67 -10.40 8.38
CA ALA A 3 17.47 -10.91 7.02
C ALA A 3 16.73 -12.25 7.05
N TYR A 4 15.89 -12.51 6.04
CA TYR A 4 15.21 -13.78 5.86
C TYR A 4 16.20 -14.84 5.35
N ASP A 5 17.00 -15.37 6.28
CA ASP A 5 18.01 -16.39 6.02
C ASP A 5 17.49 -17.55 5.18
N ILE A 6 16.21 -17.93 5.39
CA ILE A 6 15.54 -19.07 4.75
C ILE A 6 15.57 -19.05 3.21
N PHE A 7 15.66 -17.88 2.56
CA PHE A 7 15.77 -17.79 1.10
C PHE A 7 16.92 -16.90 0.61
N VAL A 8 17.52 -16.11 1.50
CA VAL A 8 18.64 -15.22 1.15
C VAL A 8 19.97 -15.98 1.07
N LYS A 9 20.18 -16.95 1.97
CA LYS A 9 21.44 -17.69 2.07
C LYS A 9 21.63 -18.68 0.91
N PRO A 10 22.80 -18.72 0.25
CA PRO A 10 23.07 -19.67 -0.82
C PRO A 10 22.89 -21.13 -0.40
N GLU A 11 23.21 -21.49 0.84
CA GLU A 11 23.04 -22.85 1.36
C GLU A 11 21.57 -23.31 1.47
N MET A 12 20.60 -22.40 1.30
CA MET A 12 19.17 -22.75 1.27
C MET A 12 18.66 -23.10 -0.14
N GLU A 13 19.51 -22.99 -1.17
CA GLU A 13 19.15 -23.37 -2.54
C GLU A 13 18.71 -24.84 -2.60
N GLY A 14 17.58 -25.10 -3.28
CA GLY A 14 16.97 -26.43 -3.36
C GLY A 14 16.21 -26.86 -2.10
N HIS A 15 16.33 -26.13 -0.98
CA HIS A 15 15.57 -26.38 0.25
C HIS A 15 14.32 -25.52 0.34
N PHE A 16 14.44 -24.23 0.00
CA PHE A 16 13.33 -23.28 0.02
C PHE A 16 13.27 -22.49 -1.28
N PHE A 17 12.06 -22.25 -1.73
CA PHE A 17 11.77 -21.33 -2.83
C PHE A 17 10.72 -20.34 -2.35
N ASN A 18 11.06 -19.05 -2.40
CA ASN A 18 10.16 -18.00 -1.92
C ASN A 18 9.21 -17.57 -3.05
N GLU A 19 7.94 -17.96 -2.95
CA GLU A 19 6.86 -17.40 -3.78
C GLU A 19 6.30 -16.15 -3.10
N ASN A 20 6.90 -14.99 -3.36
CA ASN A 20 6.55 -13.75 -2.68
C ASN A 20 5.50 -12.94 -3.46
N TRP A 21 4.62 -12.27 -2.72
CA TRP A 21 3.51 -11.45 -3.25
C TRP A 21 3.81 -9.96 -3.19
N PHE A 22 4.89 -9.58 -2.49
CA PHE A 22 5.38 -8.20 -2.41
C PHE A 22 6.88 -8.21 -2.09
N TYR A 23 7.72 -7.81 -3.05
CA TYR A 23 9.17 -7.82 -2.90
C TYR A 23 9.68 -6.74 -1.94
N GLY A 24 10.51 -7.15 -1.01
CA GLY A 24 11.38 -6.29 -0.22
C GLY A 24 12.79 -6.22 -0.78
N ALA A 25 13.70 -5.57 -0.02
CA ALA A 25 15.12 -5.58 -0.34
C ALA A 25 15.75 -6.99 -0.41
N PRO A 26 15.40 -7.95 0.47
CA PRO A 26 15.94 -9.31 0.40
C PRO A 26 15.59 -10.03 -0.89
N ASP A 27 14.33 -9.94 -1.35
CA ASP A 27 13.86 -10.59 -2.57
C ASP A 27 14.59 -10.05 -3.80
N ARG A 28 14.72 -8.72 -3.88
CA ARG A 28 15.46 -8.08 -4.98
C ARG A 28 16.93 -8.45 -5.03
N ALA A 29 17.53 -8.81 -3.89
CA ALA A 29 18.94 -9.19 -3.82
C ALA A 29 19.17 -10.57 -4.45
N VAL A 30 18.24 -11.51 -4.27
CA VAL A 30 18.42 -12.92 -4.67
C VAL A 30 17.53 -13.38 -5.84
N HIS A 31 16.70 -12.50 -6.40
CA HIS A 31 15.83 -12.85 -7.55
C HIS A 31 16.59 -13.40 -8.75
N MET A 32 17.73 -12.82 -9.09
CA MET A 32 18.56 -13.30 -10.21
C MET A 32 19.24 -14.64 -9.94
N GLU A 33 19.23 -15.10 -8.69
CA GLU A 33 19.77 -16.39 -8.27
C GLU A 33 18.70 -17.50 -8.32
N GLY A 34 17.47 -17.20 -8.73
CA GLY A 34 16.41 -18.20 -8.92
C GLY A 34 15.80 -18.75 -7.63
N ARG A 35 16.05 -18.12 -6.47
CA ARG A 35 15.49 -18.54 -5.16
C ARG A 35 14.15 -17.88 -4.80
N VAL A 36 13.71 -16.89 -5.58
CA VAL A 36 12.46 -16.15 -5.33
C VAL A 36 11.75 -15.80 -6.63
N SER A 37 10.43 -15.94 -6.64
CA SER A 37 9.55 -15.49 -7.72
C SER A 37 8.38 -14.68 -7.19
N TYR A 38 7.90 -13.76 -8.02
CA TYR A 38 6.77 -12.90 -7.72
C TYR A 38 5.45 -13.57 -8.11
N THR A 39 4.47 -13.50 -7.23
CA THR A 39 3.07 -13.88 -7.51
C THR A 39 2.22 -12.63 -7.68
N PRO A 40 1.83 -12.26 -8.91
CA PRO A 40 0.92 -11.14 -9.14
C PRO A 40 -0.42 -11.36 -8.45
N ASN A 41 -0.89 -10.36 -7.71
CA ASN A 41 -2.15 -10.44 -6.96
C ASN A 41 -2.77 -9.04 -6.78
N ASN A 42 -4.01 -9.01 -6.29
CA ASN A 42 -4.60 -7.81 -5.68
C ASN A 42 -4.85 -8.16 -4.21
N LEU A 43 -4.55 -7.25 -3.29
CA LEU A 43 -4.54 -7.58 -1.86
C LEU A 43 -5.88 -8.12 -1.37
N HIS A 44 -7.01 -7.55 -1.81
CA HIS A 44 -8.35 -8.03 -1.41
C HIS A 44 -8.65 -9.48 -1.81
N ARG A 45 -7.86 -10.07 -2.70
CA ARG A 45 -8.00 -11.46 -3.16
C ARG A 45 -6.78 -12.32 -2.94
N ALA A 46 -5.66 -11.76 -2.46
CA ALA A 46 -4.36 -12.43 -2.42
C ALA A 46 -4.45 -13.85 -1.82
N GLY A 47 -5.08 -13.99 -0.66
CA GLY A 47 -5.22 -15.30 -0.01
C GLY A 47 -6.10 -16.28 -0.78
N ARG A 48 -7.26 -15.82 -1.27
CA ARG A 48 -8.20 -16.66 -2.03
C ARG A 48 -7.62 -17.12 -3.36
N ASP A 49 -6.99 -16.21 -4.10
CA ASP A 49 -6.40 -16.52 -5.41
C ASP A 49 -5.18 -17.45 -5.25
N LYS A 50 -4.38 -17.31 -4.19
CA LYS A 50 -3.31 -18.28 -3.89
C LYS A 50 -3.90 -19.67 -3.62
N LEU A 51 -4.96 -19.77 -2.82
CA LEU A 51 -5.63 -21.04 -2.57
C LEU A 51 -6.20 -21.64 -3.85
N VAL A 52 -6.77 -20.84 -4.77
CA VAL A 52 -7.19 -21.33 -6.09
C VAL A 52 -6.02 -21.94 -6.85
N GLY A 53 -4.87 -21.24 -6.91
CA GLY A 53 -3.65 -21.75 -7.55
C GLY A 53 -3.16 -23.08 -6.94
N ASN A 54 -3.36 -23.24 -5.63
CA ASN A 54 -2.98 -24.44 -4.87
C ASN A 54 -4.12 -25.46 -4.71
N LYS A 55 -5.23 -25.34 -5.45
CA LYS A 55 -6.39 -26.25 -5.39
C LYS A 55 -7.01 -26.38 -3.97
N GLY A 56 -7.00 -25.28 -3.23
CA GLY A 56 -7.50 -25.18 -1.87
C GLY A 56 -6.63 -25.84 -0.80
N LYS A 57 -5.39 -26.22 -1.14
CA LYS A 57 -4.49 -26.93 -0.22
C LYS A 57 -3.40 -26.00 0.30
N LEU A 58 -3.17 -26.08 1.62
CA LEU A 58 -2.02 -25.48 2.28
C LEU A 58 -1.52 -26.46 3.34
N ASP A 59 -0.24 -26.85 3.26
CA ASP A 59 0.31 -27.85 4.20
C ASP A 59 0.52 -27.28 5.60
N MET A 60 0.99 -26.04 5.69
CA MET A 60 1.34 -25.40 6.94
C MET A 60 1.18 -23.88 6.87
N PHE A 61 0.66 -23.28 7.94
CA PHE A 61 0.77 -21.86 8.22
C PHE A 61 1.66 -21.65 9.45
N MET A 62 2.61 -20.72 9.35
CA MET A 62 3.45 -20.27 10.45
C MET A 62 3.24 -18.76 10.64
N GLY A 63 2.89 -18.34 11.86
CA GLY A 63 2.65 -16.94 12.18
C GLY A 63 3.04 -16.60 13.61
N THR A 64 2.73 -15.38 14.03
CA THR A 64 2.93 -14.93 15.41
C THR A 64 1.59 -14.59 16.06
N CYS A 65 1.52 -14.65 17.38
CA CYS A 65 0.34 -14.24 18.14
C CYS A 65 0.69 -13.73 19.54
N THR A 66 -0.26 -13.02 20.15
CA THR A 66 -0.21 -12.68 21.57
C THR A 66 -0.35 -13.92 22.45
N PRO A 67 0.01 -13.84 23.74
CA PRO A 67 -0.43 -14.83 24.71
C PRO A 67 -1.96 -14.99 24.71
N PRO A 68 -2.47 -16.19 25.03
CA PRO A 68 -3.91 -16.40 25.15
C PRO A 68 -4.49 -15.59 26.31
N ASN A 69 -5.68 -15.02 26.10
CA ASN A 69 -6.45 -14.36 27.15
C ASN A 69 -7.22 -15.37 28.02
N ALA A 70 -7.99 -14.87 28.99
CA ALA A 70 -8.74 -15.72 29.93
C ALA A 70 -9.83 -16.57 29.25
N GLU A 71 -10.31 -16.14 28.08
CA GLU A 71 -11.34 -16.80 27.28
C GLU A 71 -10.76 -17.85 26.32
N GLY A 72 -9.44 -18.06 26.31
CA GLY A 72 -8.78 -19.00 25.40
C GLY A 72 -8.68 -18.49 23.95
N MET A 73 -8.59 -17.17 23.78
CA MET A 73 -8.40 -16.51 22.49
C MET A 73 -6.97 -15.96 22.38
N VAL A 74 -6.41 -15.98 21.18
CA VAL A 74 -5.17 -15.26 20.83
C VAL A 74 -5.47 -14.21 19.76
N SER A 75 -4.65 -13.16 19.70
CA SER A 75 -4.67 -12.19 18.60
C SER A 75 -3.46 -12.37 17.70
N LEU A 76 -3.66 -12.35 16.38
CA LEU A 76 -2.61 -12.27 15.36
C LEU A 76 -1.91 -10.89 15.34
N SER A 77 -2.34 -9.97 16.20
CA SER A 77 -1.67 -8.73 16.55
C SER A 77 -1.55 -7.73 15.39
N MET A 78 -0.42 -7.69 14.68
CA MET A 78 -0.10 -6.56 13.80
C MET A 78 -0.66 -6.70 12.39
N GLY A 79 -1.28 -7.81 12.01
CA GLY A 79 -1.77 -7.97 10.65
C GLY A 79 -2.65 -9.20 10.39
N VAL A 80 -3.54 -9.03 9.42
CA VAL A 80 -4.43 -10.08 8.91
C VAL A 80 -4.70 -9.90 7.40
N VAL A 81 -3.62 -9.76 6.62
CA VAL A 81 -3.67 -9.65 5.16
C VAL A 81 -4.28 -10.89 4.53
N VAL A 82 -3.75 -12.07 4.87
CA VAL A 82 -4.20 -13.38 4.35
C VAL A 82 -4.23 -14.47 5.41
N GLU A 83 -3.74 -14.16 6.60
CA GLU A 83 -3.43 -15.09 7.68
C GLU A 83 -4.66 -15.92 8.01
N ARG A 84 -5.83 -15.30 8.00
CA ARG A 84 -7.07 -16.03 8.30
C ARG A 84 -7.49 -16.97 7.18
N GLU A 85 -7.44 -16.56 5.91
CA GLU A 85 -7.63 -17.48 4.78
C GLU A 85 -6.63 -18.64 4.81
N MET A 86 -5.38 -18.39 5.22
CA MET A 86 -4.36 -19.43 5.32
C MET A 86 -4.60 -20.37 6.51
N ILE A 87 -4.93 -19.85 7.69
CA ILE A 87 -5.26 -20.66 8.88
C ILE A 87 -6.47 -21.54 8.60
N ASP A 88 -7.52 -20.99 7.97
CA ASP A 88 -8.75 -21.74 7.66
C ASP A 88 -8.48 -22.90 6.66
N ALA A 89 -7.42 -22.81 5.85
CA ALA A 89 -7.06 -23.81 4.82
C ALA A 89 -5.87 -24.72 5.19
N ALA A 90 -5.08 -24.35 6.20
CA ALA A 90 -3.87 -25.07 6.56
C ALA A 90 -4.19 -26.43 7.18
N ARG A 91 -3.39 -27.45 6.83
CA ARG A 91 -3.41 -28.73 7.57
C ARG A 91 -2.76 -28.61 8.94
N THR A 92 -1.77 -27.72 9.09
CA THR A 92 -1.06 -27.50 10.35
C THR A 92 -0.84 -26.01 10.59
N VAL A 93 -1.25 -25.51 11.76
CA VAL A 93 -1.10 -24.12 12.18
C VAL A 93 -0.14 -24.06 13.36
N ILE A 94 0.97 -23.36 13.16
CA ILE A 94 1.99 -23.13 14.18
C ILE A 94 2.06 -21.63 14.47
N LEU A 95 1.85 -21.24 15.71
CA LEU A 95 1.99 -19.84 16.13
C LEU A 95 3.12 -19.65 17.14
N GLU A 96 3.96 -18.67 16.87
CA GLU A 96 4.94 -18.17 17.82
C GLU A 96 4.27 -17.14 18.75
N VAL A 97 4.20 -17.45 20.04
CA VAL A 97 3.67 -16.59 21.09
C VAL A 97 4.73 -15.57 21.50
N ASN A 98 4.41 -14.29 21.40
CA ASN A 98 5.29 -13.19 21.79
C ASN A 98 4.53 -12.17 22.65
N ARG A 99 4.96 -11.98 23.90
CA ARG A 99 4.33 -11.05 24.87
C ARG A 99 4.47 -9.58 24.49
N ASN A 100 5.41 -9.24 23.62
CA ASN A 100 5.61 -7.87 23.16
C ASN A 100 4.60 -7.46 22.07
N LEU A 101 3.87 -8.41 21.49
CA LEU A 101 2.86 -8.12 20.47
C LEU A 101 1.64 -7.40 21.08
N PRO A 102 1.17 -6.28 20.49
CA PRO A 102 -0.05 -5.65 20.94
C PRO A 102 -1.26 -6.55 20.68
N TRP A 103 -2.20 -6.61 21.63
CA TRP A 103 -3.50 -7.20 21.36
C TRP A 103 -4.29 -6.26 20.45
N THR A 104 -4.74 -6.74 19.30
CA THR A 104 -5.68 -6.01 18.43
C THR A 104 -6.94 -6.82 18.22
N ASP A 105 -8.08 -6.14 18.15
CA ASP A 105 -9.37 -6.73 17.84
C ASP A 105 -9.64 -6.72 16.32
N GLY A 106 -10.71 -7.40 15.92
CA GLY A 106 -11.11 -7.59 14.53
C GLY A 106 -10.95 -9.04 14.10
N ASP A 107 -10.53 -9.25 12.86
CA ASP A 107 -10.33 -10.60 12.32
C ASP A 107 -9.00 -11.25 12.77
N THR A 108 -8.19 -10.53 13.54
CA THR A 108 -6.97 -11.04 14.18
C THR A 108 -7.25 -12.00 15.32
N VAL A 109 -8.43 -11.97 15.93
CA VAL A 109 -8.76 -12.77 17.11
C VAL A 109 -9.24 -14.17 16.72
N ILE A 110 -8.58 -15.20 17.22
CA ILE A 110 -8.89 -16.61 16.94
C ILE A 110 -8.86 -17.47 18.21
N PRO A 111 -9.68 -18.52 18.31
CA PRO A 111 -9.61 -19.42 19.46
C PRO A 111 -8.36 -20.30 19.39
N ILE A 112 -7.79 -20.66 20.54
CA ILE A 112 -6.62 -21.56 20.61
C ILE A 112 -6.88 -22.92 19.96
N SER A 113 -8.14 -23.34 19.83
CA SER A 113 -8.53 -24.58 19.16
C SER A 113 -8.27 -24.59 17.64
N MET A 114 -7.95 -23.44 17.04
CA MET A 114 -7.52 -23.33 15.64
C MET A 114 -6.01 -23.52 15.45
N VAL A 115 -5.26 -23.78 16.52
CA VAL A 115 -3.79 -23.83 16.49
C VAL A 115 -3.32 -25.21 16.94
N ASP A 116 -2.47 -25.85 16.13
CA ASP A 116 -1.93 -27.18 16.43
C ASP A 116 -0.75 -27.10 17.38
N HIS A 117 0.12 -26.10 17.21
CA HIS A 117 1.34 -25.94 18.00
C HIS A 117 1.61 -24.47 18.37
N PHE A 118 2.03 -24.27 19.61
CA PHE A 118 2.56 -22.99 20.09
C PHE A 118 4.05 -23.11 20.38
N VAL A 119 4.79 -22.05 20.05
CA VAL A 119 6.21 -21.88 20.42
C VAL A 119 6.35 -20.53 21.10
N GLU A 120 6.99 -20.44 22.26
CA GLU A 120 7.17 -19.15 22.95
C GLU A 120 8.49 -18.48 22.53
N ASN A 121 8.42 -17.19 22.15
CA ASN A 121 9.58 -16.37 21.84
C ASN A 121 9.28 -14.87 22.01
N ASP A 122 9.70 -14.31 23.14
CA ASP A 122 9.52 -12.89 23.46
C ASP A 122 10.59 -12.02 22.76
N SER A 123 10.50 -11.94 21.44
CA SER A 123 11.38 -11.10 20.62
C SER A 123 10.89 -9.65 20.58
N LEU A 124 11.84 -8.71 20.45
CA LEU A 124 11.51 -7.30 20.25
C LEU A 124 10.79 -7.11 18.91
N LEU A 125 9.75 -6.26 18.90
CA LEU A 125 9.02 -5.94 17.68
C LEU A 125 9.91 -5.18 16.70
N VAL A 126 9.77 -5.52 15.42
CA VAL A 126 10.44 -4.78 14.35
C VAL A 126 9.80 -3.41 14.24
N GLN A 127 10.61 -2.36 14.39
CA GLN A 127 10.18 -0.99 14.15
C GLN A 127 10.74 -0.50 12.81
N VAL A 128 9.94 0.30 12.09
CA VAL A 128 10.38 1.01 10.89
C VAL A 128 10.57 2.48 11.26
N PRO A 129 11.81 2.99 11.26
CA PRO A 129 12.05 4.39 11.59
C PRO A 129 11.30 5.31 10.63
N GLN A 130 10.75 6.40 11.17
CA GLN A 130 10.22 7.46 10.34
C GLN A 130 11.33 8.03 9.46
N THR A 131 11.01 8.23 8.19
CA THR A 131 11.90 8.91 7.25
C THR A 131 11.51 10.37 7.23
N GLU A 132 12.46 11.25 7.55
CA GLU A 132 12.29 12.69 7.39
C GLU A 132 11.96 13.00 5.91
N PRO A 133 10.86 13.71 5.64
CA PRO A 133 10.51 14.09 4.29
C PRO A 133 11.59 14.97 3.66
N SER A 134 11.89 14.73 2.38
CA SER A 134 12.63 15.70 1.57
C SER A 134 11.74 16.90 1.21
N GLU A 135 12.34 18.03 0.84
CA GLU A 135 11.61 19.22 0.37
C GLU A 135 10.65 18.88 -0.80
N THR A 136 11.08 18.01 -1.71
CA THR A 136 10.23 17.51 -2.80
C THR A 136 9.00 16.77 -2.28
N GLU A 137 9.16 15.93 -1.24
CA GLU A 137 8.04 15.20 -0.64
C GLU A 137 7.12 16.10 0.17
N GLU A 138 7.64 17.15 0.80
CA GLU A 138 6.82 18.19 1.45
C GLU A 138 5.97 18.94 0.43
N GLN A 139 6.54 19.31 -0.72
CA GLN A 139 5.79 19.97 -1.79
C GLN A 139 4.68 19.07 -2.33
N ILE A 140 4.97 17.79 -2.57
CA ILE A 140 3.96 16.79 -2.96
C ILE A 140 2.87 16.69 -1.88
N GLY A 141 3.25 16.51 -0.61
CA GLY A 141 2.33 16.42 0.52
C GLY A 141 1.40 17.62 0.62
N ARG A 142 1.93 18.84 0.40
CA ARG A 142 1.14 20.08 0.36
C ARG A 142 0.11 20.09 -0.76
N HIS A 143 0.45 19.63 -1.97
CA HIS A 143 -0.50 19.53 -3.08
C HIS A 143 -1.57 18.48 -2.81
N VAL A 144 -1.19 17.33 -2.25
CA VAL A 144 -2.14 16.28 -1.87
C VAL A 144 -3.11 16.76 -0.78
N ALA A 145 -2.63 17.52 0.21
CA ALA A 145 -3.45 18.03 1.32
C ALA A 145 -4.61 18.94 0.88
N GLN A 146 -4.53 19.54 -0.32
CA GLN A 146 -5.62 20.36 -0.89
C GLN A 146 -6.87 19.54 -1.21
N TYR A 147 -6.72 18.23 -1.41
CA TYR A 147 -7.81 17.30 -1.72
C TYR A 147 -8.44 16.66 -0.47
N ILE A 148 -7.91 16.95 0.71
CA ILE A 148 -8.38 16.40 1.98
C ILE A 148 -9.11 17.52 2.71
N GLU A 149 -10.38 17.32 3.02
CA GLU A 149 -11.22 18.24 3.78
C GLU A 149 -11.63 17.63 5.12
N ASP A 150 -12.22 18.44 6.00
CA ASP A 150 -12.81 17.93 7.24
C ASP A 150 -13.87 16.86 6.92
N GLY A 151 -13.80 15.73 7.63
CA GLY A 151 -14.70 14.60 7.40
C GLY A 151 -14.28 13.60 6.32
N CYS A 152 -13.18 13.83 5.60
CA CYS A 152 -12.68 12.82 4.65
C CYS A 152 -12.27 11.53 5.37
N THR A 153 -12.53 10.39 4.73
CA THR A 153 -11.93 9.11 5.13
C THR A 153 -10.66 8.90 4.32
N VAL A 154 -9.53 8.62 4.97
CA VAL A 154 -8.22 8.62 4.33
C VAL A 154 -7.59 7.23 4.39
N GLN A 155 -6.99 6.82 3.26
CA GLN A 155 -6.03 5.74 3.17
C GLN A 155 -4.68 6.32 2.74
N LEU A 156 -3.62 5.96 3.47
CA LEU A 156 -2.25 6.37 3.16
C LEU A 156 -1.28 5.19 3.31
N GLY A 157 -0.18 5.25 2.57
CA GLY A 157 0.91 4.28 2.65
C GLY A 157 2.05 4.71 3.59
N ILE A 158 3.22 4.08 3.42
CA ILE A 158 4.49 4.44 4.09
C ILE A 158 5.38 5.31 3.20
N GLY A 159 6.33 6.01 3.83
CA GLY A 159 7.40 6.76 3.17
C GLY A 159 7.45 8.24 3.58
N GLY A 160 8.42 8.98 3.06
CA GLY A 160 8.58 10.41 3.38
C GLY A 160 7.37 11.25 2.99
N MET A 161 6.74 10.98 1.83
CA MET A 161 5.56 11.74 1.40
C MET A 161 4.32 11.54 2.31
N PRO A 162 3.88 10.31 2.65
CA PRO A 162 2.78 10.14 3.60
C PRO A 162 3.08 10.73 4.99
N THR A 163 4.33 10.68 5.45
CA THR A 163 4.76 11.36 6.67
C THR A 163 4.56 12.88 6.56
N ALA A 164 5.02 13.50 5.47
CA ALA A 164 4.83 14.94 5.25
C ALA A 164 3.35 15.33 5.17
N LEU A 165 2.54 14.50 4.51
CA LEU A 165 1.11 14.73 4.38
C LEU A 165 0.43 14.82 5.75
N ALA A 166 0.75 13.92 6.68
CA ALA A 166 0.17 13.92 8.02
C ALA A 166 0.32 15.29 8.71
N ASP A 167 1.44 15.99 8.48
CA ASP A 167 1.69 17.31 9.07
C ASP A 167 0.76 18.37 8.47
N PHE A 168 0.59 18.34 7.14
CA PHE A 168 -0.27 19.28 6.41
C PHE A 168 -1.78 19.08 6.61
N ILE A 169 -2.20 17.96 7.20
CA ILE A 169 -3.61 17.70 7.51
C ILE A 169 -3.89 17.50 9.01
N SER A 170 -2.90 17.79 9.86
CA SER A 170 -3.04 17.73 11.33
C SER A 170 -4.00 18.78 11.91
N ASP A 171 -4.29 19.83 11.14
CA ASP A 171 -5.23 20.90 11.47
C ASP A 171 -6.69 20.59 11.06
N ARG A 172 -6.90 19.53 10.26
CA ARG A 172 -8.24 19.09 9.84
C ARG A 172 -8.99 18.43 10.98
N ARG A 173 -10.30 18.29 10.85
CA ARG A 173 -11.16 17.70 11.88
C ARG A 173 -12.05 16.62 11.31
N HIS A 174 -12.41 15.71 12.19
CA HIS A 174 -13.34 14.62 11.91
C HIS A 174 -12.88 13.68 10.79
N LEU A 175 -11.57 13.57 10.57
CA LEU A 175 -11.03 12.63 9.59
C LEU A 175 -11.33 11.19 10.04
N GLY A 176 -11.52 10.32 9.04
CA GLY A 176 -11.66 8.89 9.22
C GLY A 176 -10.47 8.13 8.65
N ILE A 177 -10.22 6.93 9.16
CA ILE A 177 -9.19 6.00 8.69
C ILE A 177 -9.84 4.68 8.29
N HIS A 178 -9.77 4.37 7.00
CA HIS A 178 -10.06 3.06 6.42
C HIS A 178 -8.91 2.78 5.45
N SER A 179 -7.86 2.13 5.94
CA SER A 179 -6.57 2.07 5.24
C SER A 179 -6.09 0.63 5.14
N GLU A 180 -5.35 0.28 4.10
CA GLU A 180 -4.65 -1.02 4.09
C GLU A 180 -3.71 -1.14 5.31
N LEU A 181 -3.02 -0.05 5.64
CA LEU A 181 -1.95 -0.01 6.62
C LEU A 181 -2.16 1.12 7.65
N LEU A 182 -1.94 0.82 8.92
CA LEU A 182 -1.69 1.83 9.96
C LEU A 182 -0.19 2.11 10.09
N VAL A 183 0.14 3.39 10.11
CA VAL A 183 1.52 3.90 10.18
C VAL A 183 1.62 5.00 11.22
N ASP A 184 2.83 5.39 11.62
CA ASP A 184 3.03 6.46 12.61
C ASP A 184 2.40 7.80 12.18
N GLY A 185 2.28 8.07 10.87
CA GLY A 185 1.55 9.24 10.37
C GLY A 185 0.07 9.23 10.75
N VAL A 186 -0.58 8.06 10.81
CA VAL A 186 -1.96 7.93 11.32
C VAL A 186 -2.01 8.20 12.82
N TYR A 187 -1.05 7.66 13.56
CA TYR A 187 -0.94 7.89 15.00
C TYR A 187 -0.74 9.39 15.32
N LYS A 188 0.09 10.10 14.52
CA LYS A 188 0.26 11.56 14.64
C LYS A 188 -1.04 12.34 14.43
N LEU A 189 -1.84 11.95 13.44
CA LEU A 189 -3.15 12.57 13.17
C LEU A 189 -4.19 12.28 14.26
N TYR A 190 -4.10 11.12 14.90
CA TYR A 190 -4.88 10.81 16.09
C TYR A 190 -4.46 11.70 17.27
N GLU A 191 -3.16 11.78 17.57
CA GLU A 191 -2.64 12.63 18.65
C GLU A 191 -2.98 14.11 18.47
N SER A 192 -3.00 14.61 17.22
CA SER A 192 -3.37 16.00 16.94
C SER A 192 -4.88 16.29 17.06
N GLY A 193 -5.71 15.26 17.26
CA GLY A 193 -7.16 15.35 17.26
C GLY A 193 -7.77 15.55 15.87
N ALA A 194 -7.01 15.32 14.80
CA ALA A 194 -7.53 15.42 13.44
C ALA A 194 -8.41 14.23 13.06
N VAL A 195 -8.04 13.04 13.52
CA VAL A 195 -8.76 11.80 13.29
C VAL A 195 -9.57 11.41 14.53
N ASP A 196 -10.87 11.31 14.36
CA ASP A 196 -11.80 10.77 15.38
C ASP A 196 -12.74 9.68 14.79
N ASN A 197 -12.66 9.43 13.48
CA ASN A 197 -13.49 8.46 12.75
C ASN A 197 -15.01 8.71 12.85
N SER A 198 -15.46 9.87 13.34
CA SER A 198 -16.87 10.17 13.66
C SER A 198 -17.76 10.32 12.43
N ARG A 199 -17.18 10.65 11.27
CA ARG A 199 -17.90 10.86 10.00
C ARG A 199 -17.78 9.69 9.01
N LYS A 200 -17.15 8.58 9.40
CA LYS A 200 -17.13 7.38 8.58
C LYS A 200 -18.52 6.78 8.47
N THR A 201 -18.87 6.30 7.27
CA THR A 201 -20.11 5.55 7.04
C THR A 201 -20.05 4.15 7.67
N LEU A 202 -18.91 3.48 7.50
CA LEU A 202 -18.66 2.14 8.02
C LEU A 202 -17.77 2.25 9.25
N HIS A 203 -18.09 1.47 10.29
CA HIS A 203 -17.29 1.41 11.52
C HIS A 203 -17.00 2.81 12.12
N PRO A 204 -18.04 3.64 12.38
CA PRO A 204 -17.84 4.97 12.95
C PRO A 204 -17.12 4.89 14.30
N GLY A 205 -16.18 5.80 14.53
CA GLY A 205 -15.33 5.82 15.71
C GLY A 205 -14.17 4.81 15.69
N LYS A 206 -14.03 3.98 14.64
CA LYS A 206 -12.98 2.96 14.56
C LYS A 206 -11.95 3.24 13.48
N PHE A 207 -10.68 3.09 13.84
CA PHE A 207 -9.56 2.92 12.91
C PHE A 207 -9.67 1.52 12.31
N VAL A 208 -9.86 1.44 11.00
CA VAL A 208 -9.97 0.15 10.30
C VAL A 208 -8.77 -0.02 9.40
N ALA A 209 -8.04 -1.13 9.58
CA ALA A 209 -6.96 -1.50 8.68
C ALA A 209 -6.75 -2.99 8.52
N VAL A 210 -5.80 -3.39 7.66
CA VAL A 210 -5.41 -4.79 7.48
C VAL A 210 -4.22 -5.14 8.36
N PHE A 211 -3.22 -4.26 8.41
CA PHE A 211 -2.02 -4.45 9.21
C PHE A 211 -1.41 -3.12 9.68
N ALA A 212 -0.41 -3.18 10.53
CA ALA A 212 0.29 -2.03 11.09
C ALA A 212 1.81 -2.19 11.02
N ILE A 213 2.50 -1.11 10.65
CA ILE A 213 3.97 -1.02 10.66
C ILE A 213 4.36 0.39 11.07
N GLY A 214 5.22 0.51 12.08
CA GLY A 214 5.68 1.81 12.56
C GLY A 214 6.65 1.69 13.72
N THR A 215 6.50 2.57 14.70
CA THR A 215 7.31 2.65 15.90
C THR A 215 6.52 2.27 17.15
N GLN A 216 7.20 2.17 18.29
CA GLN A 216 6.57 1.76 19.56
C GLN A 216 5.31 2.57 19.95
N PRO A 217 5.26 3.91 19.80
CA PRO A 217 4.03 4.68 20.07
C PRO A 217 2.78 4.18 19.31
N LEU A 218 2.92 3.81 18.04
CA LEU A 218 1.82 3.23 17.27
C LEU A 218 1.39 1.88 17.87
N TYR A 219 2.35 1.04 18.24
CA TYR A 219 2.06 -0.27 18.83
C TYR A 219 1.39 -0.16 20.20
N ASP A 220 1.83 0.79 21.02
CA ASP A 220 1.22 1.09 22.32
C ASP A 220 -0.21 1.61 22.15
N PHE A 221 -0.44 2.50 21.17
CA PHE A 221 -1.78 2.99 20.83
C PHE A 221 -2.74 1.87 20.40
N MET A 222 -2.24 0.88 19.66
CA MET A 222 -3.06 -0.22 19.18
C MET A 222 -3.36 -1.26 20.26
N ASN A 223 -2.48 -1.42 21.25
CA ASN A 223 -2.56 -2.48 22.24
C ASN A 223 -3.82 -2.40 23.10
N ALA A 224 -4.70 -3.40 22.98
CA ALA A 224 -5.99 -3.51 23.64
C ALA A 224 -6.88 -2.27 23.44
N SER A 225 -6.67 -1.54 22.33
CA SER A 225 -7.46 -0.37 22.01
C SER A 225 -8.81 -0.78 21.42
N PRO A 226 -9.94 -0.40 22.04
CA PRO A 226 -11.25 -0.71 21.48
C PRO A 226 -11.49 0.02 20.17
N ASP A 227 -10.69 1.04 19.83
CA ASP A 227 -10.88 1.89 18.66
C ASP A 227 -10.14 1.39 17.42
N VAL A 228 -9.27 0.38 17.56
CA VAL A 228 -8.52 -0.20 16.45
C VAL A 228 -9.10 -1.55 16.08
N LEU A 229 -9.49 -1.70 14.81
CA LEU A 229 -9.96 -2.96 14.22
C LEU A 229 -9.04 -3.34 13.06
N LEU A 230 -8.33 -4.45 13.21
CA LEU A 230 -7.61 -5.08 12.10
C LEU A 230 -8.48 -6.17 11.47
N MET A 231 -8.87 -5.96 10.22
CA MET A 231 -9.81 -6.82 9.49
C MET A 231 -9.15 -7.38 8.23
N ARG A 232 -9.65 -8.53 7.75
CA ARG A 232 -9.09 -9.24 6.60
C ARG A 232 -8.91 -8.32 5.39
N GLY A 233 -7.83 -8.54 4.63
CA GLY A 233 -7.58 -7.84 3.37
C GLY A 233 -8.78 -7.93 2.41
N SER A 234 -9.47 -9.08 2.41
CA SER A 234 -10.68 -9.31 1.61
C SER A 234 -11.91 -8.49 1.99
N TYR A 235 -11.87 -7.77 3.11
CA TYR A 235 -12.87 -6.76 3.50
C TYR A 235 -12.33 -5.35 3.32
N VAL A 236 -11.20 -5.02 3.95
CA VAL A 236 -10.70 -3.63 4.02
C VAL A 236 -10.33 -3.11 2.63
N ASN A 237 -9.73 -3.96 1.80
CA ASN A 237 -9.31 -3.60 0.46
C ASN A 237 -10.35 -3.99 -0.61
N ASP A 238 -11.53 -4.51 -0.27
CA ASP A 238 -12.56 -4.70 -1.30
C ASP A 238 -12.99 -3.31 -1.83
N PRO A 239 -12.84 -3.01 -3.14
CA PRO A 239 -13.24 -1.71 -3.68
C PRO A 239 -14.69 -1.34 -3.38
N TYR A 240 -15.60 -2.32 -3.25
CA TYR A 240 -17.00 -2.08 -2.90
C TYR A 240 -17.21 -1.76 -1.42
N VAL A 241 -16.29 -2.18 -0.54
CA VAL A 241 -16.29 -1.77 0.87
C VAL A 241 -15.67 -0.38 0.99
N VAL A 242 -14.52 -0.15 0.35
CA VAL A 242 -13.85 1.16 0.29
C VAL A 242 -14.82 2.25 -0.20
N ALA A 243 -15.57 1.98 -1.26
CA ALA A 243 -16.55 2.88 -1.87
C ALA A 243 -17.66 3.36 -0.93
N LYS A 244 -17.97 2.61 0.12
CA LYS A 244 -19.04 2.97 1.07
C LYS A 244 -18.61 4.02 2.07
N ASN A 245 -17.31 4.25 2.24
CA ASN A 245 -16.81 5.29 3.15
C ASN A 245 -17.11 6.68 2.60
N HIS A 246 -17.41 7.62 3.49
CA HIS A 246 -17.71 9.01 3.15
C HIS A 246 -16.44 9.73 2.69
N LYS A 247 -16.50 10.41 1.53
CA LYS A 247 -15.39 11.19 0.94
C LYS A 247 -14.05 10.45 1.03
N MET A 248 -14.02 9.24 0.48
CA MET A 248 -12.85 8.36 0.57
C MET A 248 -11.70 8.89 -0.29
N ILE A 249 -10.58 9.25 0.33
CA ILE A 249 -9.35 9.69 -0.33
C ILE A 249 -8.31 8.58 -0.22
N SER A 250 -7.95 7.99 -1.36
CA SER A 250 -6.87 7.01 -1.46
C SER A 250 -5.62 7.66 -2.00
N ILE A 251 -4.49 7.44 -1.32
CA ILE A 251 -3.22 8.11 -1.63
C ILE A 251 -2.14 7.04 -1.70
N ASN A 252 -1.62 6.86 -2.92
CA ASN A 252 -0.61 5.86 -3.22
C ASN A 252 0.57 6.48 -3.95
N THR A 253 1.70 5.77 -3.99
CA THR A 253 2.89 6.20 -4.73
C THR A 253 3.16 5.32 -5.95
N ALA A 254 3.92 5.85 -6.90
CA ALA A 254 4.30 5.14 -8.12
C ALA A 254 5.77 5.35 -8.49
N ILE A 255 6.28 4.48 -9.36
CA ILE A 255 7.61 4.59 -9.95
C ILE A 255 7.56 5.47 -11.21
N GLN A 256 6.59 5.22 -12.09
CA GLN A 256 6.42 5.96 -13.35
C GLN A 256 4.95 6.08 -13.75
N VAL A 257 4.64 7.13 -14.50
CA VAL A 257 3.34 7.32 -15.17
C VAL A 257 3.60 7.71 -16.63
N ASP A 258 2.91 7.07 -17.57
CA ASP A 258 3.01 7.46 -18.98
C ASP A 258 1.96 8.50 -19.41
N VAL A 259 2.10 9.08 -20.61
CA VAL A 259 1.16 10.12 -21.09
C VAL A 259 -0.26 9.61 -21.36
N MET A 260 -0.45 8.29 -21.49
CA MET A 260 -1.80 7.70 -21.50
C MET A 260 -2.41 7.66 -20.10
N GLY A 261 -1.60 7.82 -19.05
CA GLY A 261 -2.00 7.74 -17.65
C GLY A 261 -1.89 6.32 -17.08
N GLN A 262 -1.12 5.42 -17.72
CA GLN A 262 -0.80 4.13 -17.11
C GLN A 262 0.21 4.33 -15.99
N VAL A 263 -0.07 3.73 -14.83
CA VAL A 263 0.78 3.86 -13.64
C VAL A 263 1.55 2.56 -13.44
N CYS A 264 2.86 2.65 -13.22
CA CYS A 264 3.71 1.54 -12.83
C CYS A 264 4.28 1.79 -11.43
N SER A 265 4.02 0.87 -10.49
CA SER A 265 4.44 1.01 -9.09
C SER A 265 5.30 -0.16 -8.60
N GLN A 266 5.38 -1.25 -9.40
CA GLN A 266 5.91 -2.54 -8.95
C GLN A 266 7.21 -2.99 -9.66
N SER A 267 7.64 -2.29 -10.71
CA SER A 267 8.76 -2.73 -11.55
C SER A 267 9.50 -1.57 -12.23
N ILE A 268 10.76 -1.81 -12.58
CA ILE A 268 11.56 -0.93 -13.42
C ILE A 268 11.91 -1.72 -14.69
N GLY A 269 11.14 -1.49 -15.76
CA GLY A 269 11.14 -2.39 -16.92
C GLY A 269 10.81 -3.81 -16.49
N THR A 270 11.62 -4.80 -16.89
CA THR A 270 11.45 -6.20 -16.51
C THR A 270 11.90 -6.53 -15.09
N ARG A 271 12.60 -5.63 -14.39
CA ARG A 271 13.08 -5.88 -13.03
C ARG A 271 11.99 -5.59 -12.02
N HIS A 272 11.51 -6.64 -11.36
CA HIS A 272 10.53 -6.50 -10.29
C HIS A 272 11.13 -5.78 -9.07
N PHE A 273 10.35 -4.86 -8.48
CA PHE A 273 10.80 -3.99 -7.41
C PHE A 273 10.03 -4.19 -6.11
N SER A 274 8.70 -4.28 -6.17
CA SER A 274 7.82 -4.35 -5.00
C SER A 274 6.63 -5.28 -5.26
N GLY A 275 5.41 -4.74 -5.36
CA GLY A 275 4.18 -5.47 -5.60
C GLY A 275 3.06 -4.45 -5.80
N THR A 276 1.93 -4.90 -6.33
CA THR A 276 0.73 -4.05 -6.48
C THR A 276 0.12 -3.65 -5.14
N GLY A 277 0.19 -4.55 -4.14
CA GLY A 277 -0.55 -4.40 -2.88
C GLY A 277 -2.04 -4.20 -3.17
N GLY A 278 -2.69 -3.35 -2.38
CA GLY A 278 -4.06 -2.90 -2.65
C GLY A 278 -4.15 -1.54 -3.33
N GLN A 279 -3.09 -1.07 -4.01
CA GLN A 279 -3.08 0.25 -4.65
C GLN A 279 -4.26 0.44 -5.61
N LEU A 280 -4.47 -0.50 -6.54
CA LEU A 280 -5.59 -0.41 -7.49
C LEU A 280 -6.95 -0.55 -6.78
N ASP A 281 -6.98 -1.36 -5.72
CA ASP A 281 -8.19 -1.65 -4.98
C ASP A 281 -8.74 -0.38 -4.29
N THR A 282 -7.88 0.31 -3.54
CA THR A 282 -8.22 1.53 -2.83
C THR A 282 -8.44 2.70 -3.79
N HIS A 283 -7.66 2.77 -4.88
CA HIS A 283 -7.81 3.80 -5.91
C HIS A 283 -9.16 3.70 -6.65
N ARG A 284 -9.61 2.48 -6.99
CA ARG A 284 -10.95 2.26 -7.56
C ARG A 284 -12.05 2.52 -6.55
N GLY A 285 -11.92 1.98 -5.35
CA GLY A 285 -12.92 2.16 -4.30
C GLY A 285 -13.13 3.63 -3.95
N ALA A 286 -12.06 4.42 -3.87
CA ALA A 286 -12.13 5.85 -3.60
C ALA A 286 -12.90 6.62 -4.69
N GLN A 287 -12.70 6.30 -5.97
CA GLN A 287 -13.46 6.92 -7.07
C GLN A 287 -14.95 6.57 -7.07
N MET A 288 -15.32 5.43 -6.49
CA MET A 288 -16.71 5.00 -6.35
C MET A 288 -17.40 5.64 -5.13
N SER A 289 -16.63 6.20 -4.19
CA SER A 289 -17.15 6.96 -3.05
C SER A 289 -17.61 8.35 -3.49
N GLU A 290 -18.76 8.80 -2.98
CA GLU A 290 -19.24 10.14 -3.23
C GLU A 290 -18.29 11.19 -2.62
N GLY A 291 -17.78 12.08 -3.48
CA GLY A 291 -16.74 13.05 -3.11
C GLY A 291 -15.37 12.41 -2.85
N GLY A 292 -15.20 11.12 -3.15
CA GLY A 292 -13.93 10.42 -3.04
C GLY A 292 -13.00 10.64 -4.24
N ARG A 293 -11.72 10.29 -4.06
CA ARG A 293 -10.67 10.51 -5.04
C ARG A 293 -9.54 9.50 -4.90
N GLY A 294 -9.06 9.00 -6.04
CA GLY A 294 -7.83 8.22 -6.13
C GLY A 294 -6.65 9.10 -6.52
N ILE A 295 -5.62 9.16 -5.69
CA ILE A 295 -4.43 9.99 -5.89
C ILE A 295 -3.19 9.11 -6.00
N ILE A 296 -2.44 9.29 -7.09
CA ILE A 296 -1.11 8.73 -7.28
C ILE A 296 -0.08 9.86 -7.19
N ALA A 297 0.78 9.80 -6.20
CA ALA A 297 1.82 10.77 -5.95
C ALA A 297 3.21 10.20 -6.29
N LEU A 298 4.02 10.98 -6.99
CA LEU A 298 5.40 10.61 -7.32
C LEU A 298 6.26 11.86 -7.49
N ARG A 299 7.55 11.74 -7.18
CA ARG A 299 8.52 12.78 -7.56
C ARG A 299 8.57 12.85 -9.07
N SER A 300 8.67 14.03 -9.66
CA SER A 300 8.71 14.20 -11.11
C SER A 300 9.99 13.63 -11.76
N THR A 301 11.04 13.40 -10.96
CA THR A 301 12.30 12.79 -11.39
C THR A 301 12.84 11.73 -10.42
N ALA A 302 13.75 10.92 -10.92
CA ALA A 302 14.55 9.94 -10.20
C ALA A 302 16.05 10.12 -10.54
N LYS A 303 16.92 9.41 -9.81
CA LYS A 303 18.39 9.44 -10.00
C LYS A 303 18.94 10.87 -10.03
N ASN A 304 18.64 11.65 -8.98
CA ASN A 304 19.11 13.03 -8.83
C ASN A 304 18.74 13.93 -10.01
N GLY A 305 17.49 13.88 -10.47
CA GLY A 305 17.00 14.75 -11.56
C GLY A 305 17.30 14.24 -12.97
N THR A 306 18.06 13.16 -13.14
CA THR A 306 18.51 12.71 -14.47
C THR A 306 17.51 11.86 -15.24
N ILE A 307 16.46 11.36 -14.57
CA ILE A 307 15.44 10.50 -15.19
C ILE A 307 14.05 11.06 -14.84
N SER A 308 13.21 11.32 -15.83
CA SER A 308 11.80 11.67 -15.59
C SER A 308 10.99 10.45 -15.13
N THR A 309 10.07 10.67 -14.20
CA THR A 309 9.07 9.66 -13.80
C THR A 309 7.77 9.79 -14.60
N ILE A 310 7.52 10.96 -15.19
CA ILE A 310 6.49 11.15 -16.22
C ILE A 310 7.13 10.88 -17.58
N VAL A 311 6.64 9.86 -18.29
CA VAL A 311 7.28 9.34 -19.49
C VAL A 311 6.32 9.29 -20.69
N PRO A 312 6.82 9.31 -21.93
CA PRO A 312 5.99 9.07 -23.11
C PRO A 312 5.34 7.68 -23.10
N THR A 313 6.11 6.67 -22.75
CA THR A 313 5.66 5.28 -22.59
C THR A 313 6.37 4.66 -21.40
N LEU A 314 5.68 3.78 -20.68
CA LEU A 314 6.35 2.93 -19.69
C LEU A 314 7.48 2.12 -20.35
N ALA A 315 8.56 1.85 -19.62
CA ALA A 315 9.66 1.06 -20.14
C ALA A 315 9.18 -0.35 -20.54
N PRO A 316 9.70 -0.95 -21.64
CA PRO A 316 9.33 -2.31 -22.04
C PRO A 316 9.45 -3.31 -20.88
N GLY A 317 8.38 -4.09 -20.68
CA GLY A 317 8.29 -5.07 -19.58
C GLY A 317 7.77 -4.52 -18.25
N SER A 318 7.51 -3.21 -18.13
CA SER A 318 6.92 -2.63 -16.92
C SER A 318 5.51 -3.15 -16.67
N GLY A 319 5.23 -3.58 -15.44
CA GLY A 319 3.90 -4.01 -15.03
C GLY A 319 2.99 -2.82 -14.72
N VAL A 320 1.92 -2.65 -15.48
CA VAL A 320 0.88 -1.66 -15.20
C VAL A 320 0.16 -2.03 -13.89
N THR A 321 0.23 -1.12 -12.91
CA THR A 321 -0.42 -1.26 -11.59
C THR A 321 -1.79 -0.61 -11.58
N VAL A 322 -1.90 0.65 -12.01
CA VAL A 322 -3.20 1.31 -12.25
C VAL A 322 -3.38 1.51 -13.76
N PRO A 323 -4.34 0.83 -14.38
CA PRO A 323 -4.65 1.00 -15.79
C PRO A 323 -5.10 2.44 -16.09
N SER A 324 -4.86 2.90 -17.32
CA SER A 324 -5.21 4.26 -17.74
C SER A 324 -6.70 4.56 -17.69
N GLN A 325 -7.56 3.54 -17.65
CA GLN A 325 -9.01 3.68 -17.50
C GLN A 325 -9.41 4.00 -16.05
N ASP A 326 -8.58 3.59 -15.08
CA ASP A 326 -8.84 3.77 -13.65
C ASP A 326 -8.07 4.96 -13.06
N VAL A 327 -7.12 5.55 -13.78
CA VAL A 327 -6.36 6.71 -13.27
C VAL A 327 -7.27 7.92 -13.04
N ASP A 328 -7.08 8.58 -11.90
CA ASP A 328 -7.85 9.74 -11.49
C ASP A 328 -6.92 10.96 -11.41
N THR A 329 -6.16 11.10 -10.33
CA THR A 329 -5.30 12.27 -10.10
C THR A 329 -3.84 11.86 -9.93
N ILE A 330 -2.94 12.53 -10.66
CA ILE A 330 -1.49 12.39 -10.50
C ILE A 330 -0.95 13.66 -9.82
N VAL A 331 -0.06 13.51 -8.85
CA VAL A 331 0.55 14.64 -8.13
C VAL A 331 2.07 14.51 -8.12
N THR A 332 2.75 15.60 -8.44
CA THR A 332 4.20 15.77 -8.25
C THR A 332 4.46 17.04 -7.44
N GLU A 333 5.73 17.35 -7.19
CA GLU A 333 6.14 18.59 -6.55
C GLU A 333 5.73 19.85 -7.35
N PHE A 334 5.44 19.70 -8.66
CA PHE A 334 5.01 20.79 -9.55
C PHE A 334 3.49 21.01 -9.59
N GLY A 335 2.71 20.19 -8.89
CA GLY A 335 1.24 20.33 -8.79
C GLY A 335 0.51 19.04 -9.12
N SER A 336 -0.76 19.17 -9.49
CA SER A 336 -1.66 18.05 -9.79
C SER A 336 -2.18 18.03 -11.23
N ALA A 337 -2.44 16.83 -11.73
CA ALA A 337 -3.08 16.58 -13.02
C ALA A 337 -4.27 15.63 -12.83
N GLU A 338 -5.47 16.15 -13.02
CA GLU A 338 -6.72 15.37 -12.98
C GLU A 338 -7.00 14.81 -14.37
N LEU A 339 -6.93 13.48 -14.52
CA LEU A 339 -6.89 12.78 -15.81
C LEU A 339 -8.19 12.08 -16.18
N ARG A 340 -9.14 11.98 -15.24
CA ARG A 340 -10.40 11.28 -15.44
C ARG A 340 -11.22 11.96 -16.54
N GLY A 341 -11.64 11.18 -17.54
CA GLY A 341 -12.41 11.67 -18.70
C GLY A 341 -11.62 12.47 -19.72
N LEU A 342 -10.32 12.75 -19.52
CA LEU A 342 -9.50 13.44 -20.50
C LEU A 342 -9.07 12.52 -21.65
N SER A 343 -9.02 13.06 -22.87
CA SER A 343 -8.39 12.40 -24.02
C SER A 343 -6.88 12.29 -23.82
N VAL A 344 -6.21 11.36 -24.51
CA VAL A 344 -4.74 11.19 -24.41
C VAL A 344 -3.98 12.49 -24.70
N ARG A 345 -4.46 13.30 -25.66
CA ARG A 345 -3.90 14.64 -25.91
C ARG A 345 -3.97 15.53 -24.67
N ASN A 346 -5.14 15.63 -24.04
CA ASN A 346 -5.32 16.48 -22.87
C ASN A 346 -4.60 15.91 -21.63
N ARG A 347 -4.48 14.59 -21.51
CA ARG A 347 -3.68 13.92 -20.48
C ARG A 347 -2.20 14.26 -20.61
N MET A 348 -1.65 14.17 -21.83
CA MET A 348 -0.28 14.58 -22.12
C MET A 348 -0.02 16.03 -21.67
N GLU A 349 -0.90 16.97 -22.05
CA GLU A 349 -0.76 18.37 -21.61
C GLU A 349 -0.81 18.53 -20.08
N ALA A 350 -1.72 17.82 -19.42
CA ALA A 350 -1.85 17.88 -17.97
C ALA A 350 -0.63 17.31 -17.25
N LEU A 351 -0.14 16.16 -17.70
CA LEU A 351 1.05 15.50 -17.14
C LEU A 351 2.33 16.31 -17.38
N ILE A 352 2.50 16.91 -18.56
CA ILE A 352 3.65 17.78 -18.86
C ILE A 352 3.70 18.98 -17.90
N ARG A 353 2.55 19.57 -17.54
CA ARG A 353 2.53 20.70 -16.58
C ARG A 353 3.08 20.34 -15.21
N ILE A 354 2.96 19.09 -14.81
CA ILE A 354 3.46 18.57 -13.53
C ILE A 354 4.75 17.75 -13.68
N ALA A 355 5.31 17.65 -14.89
CA ALA A 355 6.64 17.09 -15.11
C ALA A 355 7.72 18.13 -14.77
N HIS A 356 8.93 17.64 -14.47
CA HIS A 356 10.09 18.50 -14.28
C HIS A 356 10.35 19.32 -15.55
N PRO A 357 10.62 20.64 -15.44
CA PRO A 357 10.81 21.54 -16.58
C PRO A 357 11.74 20.99 -17.68
N ASP A 358 12.85 20.38 -17.29
CA ASP A 358 13.87 19.83 -18.19
C ASP A 358 13.36 18.72 -19.13
N PHE A 359 12.26 18.04 -18.77
CA PHE A 359 11.73 16.92 -19.56
C PHE A 359 10.43 17.25 -20.30
N ARG A 360 9.85 18.44 -20.08
CA ARG A 360 8.53 18.79 -20.65
C ARG A 360 8.49 18.72 -22.17
N GLU A 361 9.49 19.28 -22.82
CA GLU A 361 9.56 19.29 -24.27
C GLU A 361 9.87 17.91 -24.84
N SER A 362 10.83 17.18 -24.24
CA SER A 362 11.17 15.84 -24.72
C SER A 362 10.01 14.85 -24.56
N ILE A 363 9.21 14.95 -23.49
CA ILE A 363 7.98 14.15 -23.33
C ILE A 363 6.99 14.44 -24.46
N ARG A 364 6.81 15.72 -24.81
CA ARG A 364 5.91 16.18 -25.87
C ARG A 364 6.36 15.68 -27.24
N GLU A 365 7.59 15.99 -27.61
CA GLU A 365 8.17 15.62 -28.91
C GLU A 365 8.13 14.11 -29.12
N GLU A 366 8.49 13.33 -28.10
CA GLU A 366 8.50 11.87 -28.18
C GLU A 366 7.08 11.30 -28.28
N SER A 367 6.11 11.87 -27.57
CA SER A 367 4.70 11.46 -27.68
C SER A 367 4.12 11.69 -29.07
N HIS A 368 4.55 12.77 -29.75
CA HIS A 368 4.18 13.04 -31.13
C HIS A 368 4.92 12.12 -32.11
N ARG A 369 6.23 11.95 -31.94
CA ARG A 369 7.08 11.07 -32.77
C ARG A 369 6.59 9.61 -32.74
N LEU A 370 6.14 9.13 -31.59
CA LEU A 370 5.59 7.78 -31.41
C LEU A 370 4.14 7.65 -31.92
N GLY A 371 3.48 8.75 -32.29
CA GLY A 371 2.10 8.75 -32.75
C GLY A 371 1.05 8.54 -31.66
N ILE A 372 1.43 8.57 -30.39
CA ILE A 372 0.51 8.45 -29.24
C ILE A 372 -0.44 9.65 -29.21
N VAL A 373 0.10 10.84 -29.47
CA VAL A 373 -0.69 12.05 -29.71
C VAL A 373 -0.39 12.54 -31.12
N PRO A 374 -1.33 12.42 -32.07
CA PRO A 374 -1.08 12.80 -33.46
C PRO A 374 -0.73 14.29 -33.62
N ASP A 375 0.34 14.57 -34.37
CA ASP A 375 0.76 15.89 -34.83
C ASP A 375 1.27 15.80 -36.27
N LYS A 376 0.67 16.62 -37.15
CA LYS A 376 0.97 16.66 -38.59
C LYS A 376 2.44 16.94 -38.94
N ARG A 377 3.25 17.41 -37.99
CA ARG A 377 4.70 17.60 -38.19
C ARG A 377 5.47 16.27 -38.27
N TYR A 378 4.90 15.18 -37.75
CA TYR A 378 5.54 13.86 -37.69
C TYR A 378 4.88 12.82 -38.63
N PHE A 379 3.84 13.22 -39.37
CA PHE A 379 3.04 12.35 -40.25
C PHE A 379 2.96 12.86 -41.67
#